data_AF-A0A4Q5YWE0-F1
#
_entry.id   AF-A0A4Q5YWE0-F1
#
_cell.length_a   1.000
_cell.length_b   1.000
_cell.length_c   1.000
_cell.angle_alpha   90.00
_cell.angle_beta   90.00
_cell.angle_gamma   90.00
#
_symmetry.space_group_name_H-M   'P 1'
#
loop_
_entity.id
_entity.type
_entity.pdbx_description
1 polymer ?
#
loop_
_entity_poly.entity_id
_entity_poly.type
_entity_poly.pdbx_seq_one_letter_code
_entity_poly.pdbx_strand_id
1 'polypeptide(L)'
;MIPACIQARIDSIKQEPKWNPPATVTEYRYNGKRVFLFSADCCDRYNEVVDENCNCICAPSGGYTGKGDSKCADFSEKAQLVKEIWKDER
;
A
#
# COMPACT_ATOMS: atom_id res chain seq x y z
N MET A 1 5.49 15.09 -4.65
CA MET A 1 5.33 15.34 -3.20
C MET A 1 4.52 14.22 -2.59
N ILE A 2 4.97 13.65 -1.47
CA ILE A 2 4.25 12.60 -0.73
C ILE A 2 3.31 13.31 0.27
N PRO A 3 2.03 12.94 0.36
CA PRO A 3 1.13 13.52 1.36
C PRO A 3 1.63 13.30 2.78
N ALA A 4 1.41 14.28 3.66
CA ALA A 4 1.86 14.22 5.05
C ALA A 4 1.29 13.00 5.81
N CYS A 5 0.07 12.57 5.48
CA CYS A 5 -0.55 11.41 6.09
C CYS A 5 0.12 10.09 5.67
N ILE A 6 0.60 9.98 4.43
CA ILE A 6 1.36 8.82 3.93
C ILE A 6 2.71 8.76 4.64
N GLN A 7 3.36 9.91 4.77
CA GLN A 7 4.61 10.04 5.51
C GLN A 7 4.41 9.63 6.98
N ALA A 8 3.36 10.12 7.65
CA ALA A 8 3.04 9.76 9.03
C ALA A 8 2.79 8.25 9.20
N ARG A 9 2.16 7.59 8.22
CA ARG A 9 1.96 6.14 8.21
C ARG A 9 3.29 5.40 8.11
N ILE A 10 4.19 5.84 7.21
CA ILE A 10 5.56 5.30 7.11
C ILE A 10 6.31 5.46 8.44
N ASP A 11 6.25 6.64 9.05
CA ASP A 11 6.92 6.91 10.33
C ASP A 11 6.32 6.10 11.49
N SER A 12 5.03 5.73 11.41
CA SER A 12 4.41 4.80 12.36
C SER A 12 4.95 3.37 12.18
N ILE A 13 5.05 2.89 10.94
CA ILE A 13 5.64 1.57 10.62
C ILE A 13 7.12 1.52 11.04
N LYS A 14 7.85 2.63 10.92
CA LYS A 14 9.24 2.72 11.40
C LYS A 14 9.36 2.66 12.93
N GLN A 15 8.30 2.97 13.68
CA GLN A 15 8.29 2.81 15.14
C GLN A 15 7.92 1.38 15.55
N GLU A 16 7.29 0.62 14.65
CA GLU A 16 7.04 -0.80 14.84
C GLU A 16 8.32 -1.63 14.68
N PRO A 17 8.38 -2.83 15.29
CA PRO A 17 9.44 -3.79 15.03
C PRO A 17 9.55 -4.10 13.54
N LYS A 18 10.76 -4.38 13.06
CA LYS A 18 11.03 -4.69 11.65
C LYS A 18 10.10 -5.78 11.15
N TRP A 19 9.33 -5.46 10.11
CA TRP A 19 8.44 -6.40 9.45
C TRP A 19 9.22 -7.41 8.61
N ASN A 20 8.69 -8.62 8.48
CA ASN A 20 9.22 -9.65 7.60
C ASN A 20 8.05 -10.33 6.86
N PRO A 21 7.77 -9.95 5.60
CA PRO A 21 8.59 -9.13 4.69
C PRO A 21 8.65 -7.62 5.04
N PRO A 22 9.68 -6.88 4.56
CA PRO A 22 9.82 -5.46 4.83
C PRO A 22 8.66 -4.64 4.24
N ALA A 23 8.27 -3.60 4.96
CA ALA A 23 7.24 -2.67 4.52
C ALA A 23 7.69 -1.91 3.26
N THR A 24 6.80 -1.77 2.30
CA THR A 24 7.00 -1.01 1.08
C THR A 24 5.80 -0.11 0.84
N VAL A 25 6.09 1.09 0.34
CA VAL A 25 5.09 2.04 -0.09
C VAL A 25 5.40 2.41 -1.52
N THR A 26 4.44 2.17 -2.38
CA THR A 26 4.62 2.32 -3.82
C THR A 26 3.48 3.13 -4.38
N GLU A 27 3.82 4.12 -5.19
CA GLU A 27 2.85 4.98 -5.86
C GLU A 27 2.41 4.36 -7.16
N TYR A 28 1.09 4.30 -7.33
CA TYR A 28 0.43 3.83 -8.52
C TYR A 28 -0.50 4.90 -9.08
N ARG A 29 -0.81 4.76 -10.38
CA ARG A 29 -1.85 5.51 -11.05
C ARG A 29 -2.98 4.55 -11.42
N TYR A 30 -4.13 4.71 -10.78
CA TYR A 30 -5.29 3.83 -10.94
C TYR A 30 -6.51 4.67 -11.36
N ASN A 31 -7.14 4.32 -12.48
CA ASN A 31 -8.26 5.08 -13.07
C ASN A 31 -8.00 6.60 -13.20
N GLY A 32 -6.76 6.97 -13.57
CA GLY A 32 -6.35 8.37 -13.71
C GLY A 32 -6.10 9.11 -12.39
N LYS A 33 -6.31 8.46 -11.24
CA LYS A 33 -6.04 9.00 -9.91
C LYS A 33 -4.70 8.49 -9.37
N ARG A 34 -4.07 9.29 -8.52
CA ARG A 34 -2.84 8.93 -7.81
C ARG A 34 -3.19 8.20 -6.52
N VAL A 35 -2.61 7.02 -6.34
CA VAL A 35 -2.88 6.15 -5.18
C VAL A 35 -1.58 5.55 -4.67
N PHE A 36 -1.58 5.11 -3.41
CA PHE A 36 -0.41 4.57 -2.73
C PHE A 36 -0.75 3.19 -2.19
N LEU A 37 0.01 2.18 -2.62
CA LEU A 37 -0.09 0.82 -2.12
C LEU A 37 0.88 0.65 -0.95
N PHE A 38 0.35 0.21 0.19
CA PHE A 38 1.12 -0.21 1.35
C PHE A 38 1.22 -1.73 1.35
N SER A 39 2.44 -2.27 1.48
CA SER A 39 2.59 -3.69 1.77
C SER A 39 2.26 -3.99 3.22
N ALA A 40 1.78 -5.21 3.44
CA ALA A 40 1.53 -5.76 4.75
C ALA A 40 2.75 -6.53 5.28
N ASP A 41 2.88 -6.57 6.60
CA ASP A 41 3.89 -7.36 7.34
C ASP A 41 3.70 -8.86 7.27
N CYS A 42 2.53 -9.34 6.83
CA CYS A 42 2.21 -10.76 6.83
C CYS A 42 1.16 -11.09 5.76
N CYS A 43 1.16 -12.34 5.29
CA CYS A 43 0.21 -12.85 4.30
C CYS A 43 -1.26 -12.75 4.76
N ASP A 44 -1.52 -12.76 6.07
CA ASP A 44 -2.87 -12.61 6.63
C ASP A 44 -3.39 -11.17 6.65
N ARG A 45 -2.53 -10.18 6.38
CA ARG A 45 -2.90 -8.77 6.36
C ARG A 45 -3.09 -8.27 4.94
N TYR A 46 -3.95 -7.29 4.80
CA TYR A 46 -4.31 -6.72 3.52
C TYR A 46 -3.27 -5.70 3.07
N ASN A 47 -2.86 -5.77 1.80
CA ASN A 47 -2.07 -4.71 1.18
C ASN A 47 -3.04 -3.59 0.80
N GLU A 48 -3.04 -2.50 1.56
CA GLU A 48 -4.04 -1.43 1.41
C GLU A 48 -3.61 -0.40 0.36
N VAL A 49 -4.54 -0.05 -0.52
CA VAL A 49 -4.42 1.07 -1.44
C VAL A 49 -5.16 2.25 -0.84
N VAL A 50 -4.43 3.34 -0.63
CA VAL A 50 -4.98 4.61 -0.13
C VAL A 50 -4.83 5.70 -1.18
N ASP A 51 -5.71 6.70 -1.15
CA ASP A 51 -5.55 7.88 -2.00
C ASP A 51 -4.62 8.94 -1.37
N GLU A 52 -4.43 10.06 -2.06
CA GLU A 52 -3.63 11.19 -1.57
C GLU A 52 -4.14 11.84 -0.27
N ASN A 53 -5.41 11.63 0.07
CA ASN A 53 -6.02 12.03 1.33
C ASN A 53 -5.96 10.92 2.41
N CYS A 54 -5.23 9.83 2.15
CA CYS A 54 -5.14 8.66 3.03
C CYS A 54 -6.47 7.95 3.33
N ASN A 55 -7.46 8.05 2.44
CA ASN A 55 -8.63 7.18 2.56
C ASN A 55 -8.28 5.82 1.98
N CYS A 56 -8.53 4.76 2.75
CA CYS A 56 -8.45 3.39 2.23
C CYS A 56 -9.50 3.19 1.14
N ILE A 57 -9.03 3.00 -0.08
CA ILE A 57 -9.87 2.73 -1.25
C ILE A 57 -10.26 1.25 -1.23
N CYS A 58 -9.26 0.38 -1.10
CA CYS A 58 -9.41 -1.06 -1.22
C CYS A 58 -8.11 -1.79 -0.89
N ALA A 59 -8.18 -3.12 -0.81
CA ALA A 59 -7.01 -3.98 -0.78
C ALA A 59 -7.03 -4.93 -1.98
N PRO A 60 -6.11 -4.80 -2.96
CA PRO A 60 -6.04 -5.69 -4.11
C PRO A 60 -5.42 -7.06 -3.80
N SER A 61 -4.68 -7.19 -2.70
CA SER A 61 -4.01 -8.43 -2.33
C SER A 61 -3.82 -8.54 -0.81
N GLY A 62 -3.41 -9.73 -0.35
CA GLY A 62 -3.29 -10.05 1.07
C GLY A 62 -4.60 -10.55 1.68
N GLY A 63 -4.63 -10.63 3.01
CA GLY A 63 -5.73 -11.26 3.74
C GLY A 63 -5.67 -12.78 3.73
N TYR A 64 -6.52 -13.42 4.53
CA TYR A 64 -6.51 -14.88 4.72
C TYR A 64 -6.62 -15.70 3.43
N THR A 65 -7.31 -15.17 2.41
CA THR A 65 -7.45 -15.83 1.10
C THR A 65 -6.38 -15.41 0.08
N GLY A 66 -5.57 -14.40 0.41
CA GLY A 66 -4.61 -13.76 -0.50
C GLY A 66 -5.25 -12.90 -1.59
N LYS A 67 -6.59 -12.85 -1.67
CA LYS A 67 -7.35 -12.17 -2.74
C LYS A 67 -7.70 -10.71 -2.43
N GLY A 68 -7.23 -10.17 -1.31
CA GLY A 68 -7.59 -8.83 -0.88
C GLY A 68 -9.07 -8.73 -0.45
N ASP A 69 -9.60 -7.52 -0.48
CA ASP A 69 -10.97 -7.18 -0.08
C ASP A 69 -11.98 -7.31 -1.25
N SER A 70 -11.55 -7.85 -2.40
CA SER A 70 -12.33 -7.95 -3.65
C SER A 70 -12.89 -6.63 -4.23
N LYS A 71 -12.66 -5.48 -3.58
CA LYS A 71 -13.07 -4.14 -4.06
C LYS A 71 -12.28 -3.64 -5.26
N CYS A 72 -11.03 -4.09 -5.41
CA CYS A 72 -10.16 -3.66 -6.52
C CYS A 72 -9.50 -4.87 -7.20
N ALA A 73 -10.33 -5.78 -7.71
CA ALA A 73 -9.85 -6.94 -8.46
C ALA A 73 -9.04 -6.54 -9.70
N ASP A 74 -9.46 -5.47 -10.40
CA ASP A 74 -8.76 -4.95 -11.59
C ASP A 74 -7.51 -4.11 -11.25
N PHE A 75 -7.13 -3.95 -9.98
CA PHE A 75 -5.98 -3.12 -9.62
C PHE A 75 -4.71 -3.61 -10.29
N SER A 76 -4.47 -4.91 -10.26
CA SER A 76 -3.28 -5.54 -10.85
C SER A 76 -3.15 -5.28 -12.36
N GLU A 77 -4.28 -5.09 -13.05
CA GLU A 77 -4.32 -4.89 -14.50
C GLU A 77 -4.35 -3.39 -14.88
N LYS A 78 -5.06 -2.56 -14.12
CA LYS A 78 -5.26 -1.14 -14.42
C LYS A 78 -4.31 -0.20 -13.68
N ALA A 79 -3.75 -0.61 -12.55
CA ALA A 79 -2.83 0.23 -11.78
C ALA A 79 -1.47 0.25 -12.45
N GLN A 80 -1.03 1.45 -12.82
CA GLN A 80 0.30 1.65 -13.39
C GLN A 80 1.26 2.03 -12.28
N LEU A 81 2.34 1.26 -12.12
CA LEU A 81 3.41 1.59 -11.21
C LEU A 81 4.03 2.94 -11.64
N VAL A 82 4.01 3.92 -10.73
CA VAL A 82 4.63 5.22 -10.95
C VAL A 82 6.05 5.21 -10.39
N LYS A 83 6.19 4.86 -9.10
CA LYS A 83 7.49 4.78 -8.42
C LYS A 83 7.37 4.14 -7.04
N GLU A 84 8.46 3.57 -6.55
CA GLU A 84 8.60 3.21 -5.14
C GLU A 84 8.82 4.50 -4.32
N ILE A 85 7.99 4.72 -3.31
CA ILE A 85 8.05 5.89 -2.43
C ILE A 85 9.01 5.64 -1.28
N TRP A 86 8.90 4.45 -0.71
CA TRP A 86 9.70 4.05 0.44
C TRP A 86 9.71 2.54 0.55
N LYS A 87 10.83 2.02 1.03
CA LYS A 87 11.01 0.63 1.41
C LYS A 87 11.76 0.58 2.71
N ASP A 88 11.33 -0.29 3.61
CA ASP A 88 12.00 -0.53 4.86
C ASP A 88 13.29 -1.33 4.61
N GLU A 89 14.44 -0.67 4.75
CA GLU A 89 15.77 -1.25 4.59
C GLU A 89 16.48 -1.53 5.93
N ARG A 90 15.79 -1.31 7.06
CA ARG A 90 16.30 -1.68 8.39
C ARG A 90 16.50 -3.18 8.48
#